data_AF-A0A3M0ZMI0-F1
#
_entry.id   AF-A0A3M0ZMI0-F1
#
_cell.length_a   1.000
_cell.length_b   1.000
_cell.length_c   1.000
_cell.angle_alpha   90.00
_cell.angle_beta   90.00
_cell.angle_gamma   90.00
#
_symmetry.space_group_name_H-M   'P 1'
#
loop_
_entity.id
_entity.type
_entity.pdbx_description
1 polymer ?
#
loop_
_entity_poly.entity_id
_entity_poly.type
_entity_poly.pdbx_seq_one_letter_code
_entity_poly.pdbx_strand_id
1 'polypeptide(L)'
;MTEQLNLHSQPTVLQSSPITLPPRPTEKRDLLISVIRSLRENTELRESMKNTLRWERFFLEDSVDLTEDMQGLGHAINTYRTTVRATEKEYIEGLFDTEQVAELRIAAIIHDIGEIGVGDITYSLKNATHESMEKEYFKSHIERLFPDLSDAQRKDLLRIYLDIAQGDREKDPQARYFSMIERIGYLETAVDLFRKKPSDIDWRNIVGNVLFNQGKHFDYLVDDYRAAREAIRSMKEDIEKMLKFVERNMEHLEDSPDVGLWRSILEKCP
;
A
#
# COMPACT_ATOMS: atom_id res chain seq x y z
N MET A 1 -62.93 44.63 9.14
CA MET A 1 -61.70 43.92 9.53
C MET A 1 -61.39 42.96 8.41
N THR A 2 -60.45 43.32 7.55
CA THR A 2 -60.05 42.50 6.40
C THR A 2 -58.54 42.64 6.29
N GLU A 3 -57.81 41.62 6.74
CA GLU A 3 -56.36 41.53 6.63
C GLU A 3 -55.97 41.36 5.16
N GLN A 4 -55.15 42.28 4.65
CA GLN A 4 -54.45 42.12 3.39
C GLN A 4 -53.08 41.47 3.67
N LEU A 5 -52.95 40.21 3.25
CA LEU A 5 -51.68 39.49 3.18
C LEU A 5 -50.80 40.11 2.09
N ASN A 6 -49.68 40.69 2.51
CA ASN A 6 -48.64 41.22 1.63
C ASN A 6 -47.74 40.06 1.18
N LEU A 7 -47.89 39.61 -0.07
CA LEU A 7 -46.99 38.67 -0.72
C LEU A 7 -45.82 39.45 -1.35
N HIS A 8 -44.64 39.36 -0.75
CA HIS A 8 -43.37 39.70 -1.39
C HIS A 8 -42.50 38.45 -1.45
N SER A 9 -42.68 37.66 -2.51
CA SER A 9 -41.79 36.56 -2.87
C SER A 9 -40.61 37.14 -3.66
N GLN A 10 -39.43 37.23 -3.04
CA GLN A 10 -38.20 37.46 -3.79
C GLN A 10 -37.81 36.18 -4.55
N PRO A 11 -37.32 36.28 -5.79
CA PRO A 11 -36.86 35.10 -6.53
C PRO A 11 -35.55 34.58 -5.92
N THR A 12 -35.57 33.33 -5.47
CA THR A 12 -34.38 32.59 -5.06
C THR A 12 -33.44 32.45 -6.25
N VAL A 13 -32.38 33.25 -6.27
CA VAL A 13 -31.26 33.06 -7.19
C VAL A 13 -30.54 31.79 -6.75
N LEU A 14 -30.78 30.69 -7.46
CA LEU A 14 -29.96 29.48 -7.37
C LEU A 14 -28.54 29.85 -7.83
N GLN A 15 -27.66 30.12 -6.87
CA GLN A 15 -26.22 30.14 -7.14
C GLN A 15 -25.82 28.74 -7.60
N SER A 16 -25.66 28.58 -8.91
CA SER A 16 -25.01 27.40 -9.48
C SER A 16 -23.58 27.36 -8.93
N SER A 17 -23.29 26.37 -8.09
CA SER A 17 -21.92 26.06 -7.70
C SER A 17 -21.05 25.98 -8.97
N PRO A 18 -19.89 26.63 -9.02
CA PRO A 18 -19.02 26.55 -10.18
C PRO A 18 -18.69 25.08 -10.43
N ILE A 19 -18.97 24.60 -11.64
CA ILE A 19 -18.53 23.30 -12.11
C ILE A 19 -17.00 23.38 -12.15
N THR A 20 -16.34 22.86 -11.13
CA THR A 20 -14.89 22.70 -11.11
C THR A 20 -14.55 21.69 -12.19
N LEU A 21 -14.03 22.17 -13.32
CA LEU A 21 -13.46 21.30 -14.34
C LEU A 21 -12.35 20.46 -13.67
N PRO A 22 -12.23 19.16 -14.00
CA PRO A 22 -11.14 18.36 -13.47
C PRO A 22 -9.81 19.03 -13.81
N PRO A 23 -8.83 19.05 -12.89
CA PRO A 23 -7.53 19.64 -13.14
C PRO A 23 -6.91 19.01 -14.39
N ARG A 24 -6.21 19.85 -15.18
CA ARG A 24 -5.48 19.39 -16.38
C ARG A 24 -4.52 18.24 -15.99
N PRO A 25 -4.22 17.32 -16.93
CA PRO A 25 -3.19 16.31 -16.69
C PRO A 25 -1.90 16.98 -16.23
N THR A 26 -1.38 16.51 -15.11
CA THR A 26 -0.14 17.01 -14.52
C THR A 26 1.03 16.13 -14.97
N GLU A 27 2.27 16.62 -14.86
CA GLU A 27 3.46 15.92 -15.35
C GLU A 27 3.61 14.53 -14.69
N LYS A 28 3.32 14.38 -13.39
CA LYS A 28 3.38 13.07 -12.72
C LYS A 28 2.24 12.14 -13.12
N ARG A 29 1.07 12.68 -13.49
CA ARG A 29 -0.02 11.87 -14.03
C ARG A 29 0.34 11.26 -15.39
N ASP A 30 0.99 12.05 -16.25
CA ASP A 30 1.48 11.56 -17.54
C ASP A 30 2.61 10.54 -17.38
N LEU A 31 3.49 10.75 -16.40
CA LEU A 31 4.50 9.78 -16.00
C LEU A 31 3.84 8.46 -15.54
N LEU A 32 2.84 8.52 -14.66
CA LEU A 32 2.12 7.34 -14.18
C LEU A 32 1.51 6.55 -15.34
N ILE A 33 0.84 7.23 -16.28
CA ILE A 33 0.27 6.59 -17.48
C ILE A 33 1.37 5.88 -18.29
N SER A 34 2.52 6.53 -18.45
CA SER A 34 3.65 5.99 -19.18
C SER A 34 4.26 4.77 -18.49
N VAL A 35 4.42 4.81 -17.16
CA VAL A 35 4.90 3.66 -16.35
C VAL A 35 3.96 2.47 -16.47
N ILE A 36 2.64 2.68 -16.33
CA ILE A 36 1.64 1.62 -16.49
C ILE A 36 1.70 1.02 -17.90
N ARG A 37 1.87 1.88 -18.91
CA ARG A 37 2.01 1.44 -20.31
C ARG A 37 3.25 0.58 -20.49
N SER A 38 4.40 1.02 -19.97
CA SER A 38 5.64 0.25 -20.03
C SER A 38 5.49 -1.11 -19.37
N LEU A 39 4.83 -1.23 -18.22
CA LEU A 39 4.58 -2.54 -17.59
C LEU A 39 3.69 -3.46 -18.41
N ARG A 40 2.73 -2.89 -19.13
CA ARG A 40 1.83 -3.66 -19.99
C ARG A 40 2.53 -4.14 -21.26
N GLU A 41 3.37 -3.30 -21.85
CA GLU A 41 3.94 -3.50 -23.18
C GLU A 41 5.35 -4.11 -23.14
N ASN A 42 6.13 -3.84 -22.09
CA ASN A 42 7.44 -4.44 -21.87
C ASN A 42 7.28 -5.84 -21.27
N THR A 43 7.28 -6.84 -22.15
CA THR A 43 7.13 -8.25 -21.76
C THR A 43 8.30 -8.74 -20.90
N GLU A 44 9.53 -8.28 -21.16
CA GLU A 44 10.70 -8.66 -20.36
C GLU A 44 10.55 -8.17 -18.91
N LEU A 45 10.26 -6.88 -18.72
CA LEU A 45 10.02 -6.32 -17.39
C LEU A 45 8.90 -7.06 -16.65
N ARG A 46 7.78 -7.33 -17.35
CA ARG A 46 6.64 -8.02 -16.76
C ARG A 46 7.00 -9.43 -16.30
N GLU A 47 7.70 -10.20 -17.13
CA GLU A 47 8.11 -11.55 -16.77
C GLU A 47 9.19 -11.56 -15.68
N SER A 48 10.11 -10.59 -15.69
CA SER A 48 11.07 -10.41 -14.60
C SER A 48 10.36 -10.18 -13.27
N MET A 49 9.40 -9.25 -13.19
CA MET A 49 8.65 -8.97 -11.96
C MET A 49 7.78 -10.15 -11.50
N LYS A 50 7.20 -10.94 -12.43
CA LYS A 50 6.45 -12.15 -12.05
C LYS A 50 7.33 -13.21 -11.43
N ASN A 51 8.56 -13.34 -11.94
CA ASN A 51 9.51 -14.37 -11.52
C ASN A 51 10.32 -13.97 -10.28
N THR A 52 10.27 -12.70 -9.86
CA THR A 52 10.80 -12.28 -8.55
C THR A 52 10.07 -13.04 -7.46
N LEU A 53 10.82 -13.89 -6.74
CA LEU A 53 10.32 -14.64 -5.60
C LEU A 53 10.04 -13.65 -4.47
N ARG A 54 8.86 -13.73 -3.85
CA ARG A 54 8.51 -13.00 -2.63
C ARG A 54 8.78 -13.85 -1.39
N TRP A 55 9.02 -13.21 -0.24
CA TRP A 55 9.36 -13.93 0.98
C TRP A 55 8.24 -14.86 1.49
N GLU A 56 6.98 -14.57 1.18
CA GLU A 56 5.84 -15.42 1.58
C GLU A 56 5.95 -16.83 1.02
N ARG A 57 6.70 -17.04 -0.08
CA ARG A 57 6.95 -18.37 -0.65
C ARG A 57 7.79 -19.26 0.27
N PHE A 58 8.62 -18.70 1.15
CA PHE A 58 9.44 -19.49 2.07
C PHE A 58 8.63 -20.13 3.22
N PHE A 59 7.38 -19.71 3.39
CA PHE A 59 6.49 -20.21 4.44
C PHE A 59 5.40 -21.15 3.92
N LEU A 60 5.29 -21.34 2.60
CA LEU A 60 4.32 -22.25 2.00
C LEU A 60 5.06 -23.47 1.43
N GLU A 61 4.68 -24.69 1.84
CA GLU A 61 5.17 -25.91 1.19
C GLU A 61 4.87 -25.89 -0.34
N ASP A 62 5.66 -26.63 -1.13
CA ASP A 62 5.64 -26.73 -2.62
C ASP A 62 4.28 -27.07 -3.26
N SER A 63 3.20 -27.22 -2.47
CA SER A 63 1.86 -27.65 -2.90
C SER A 63 0.78 -26.57 -2.87
N VAL A 64 1.10 -25.32 -2.51
CA VAL A 64 0.11 -24.23 -2.55
C VAL A 64 0.16 -23.52 -3.89
N ASP A 65 -0.94 -23.59 -4.66
CA ASP A 65 -1.16 -22.72 -5.82
C ASP A 65 -0.94 -21.26 -5.40
N LEU A 66 0.21 -20.70 -5.78
CA LEU A 66 0.57 -19.32 -5.50
C LEU A 66 -0.53 -18.43 -6.08
N THR A 67 -1.25 -17.70 -5.24
CA THR A 67 -2.19 -16.69 -5.74
C THR A 67 -1.40 -15.63 -6.50
N GLU A 68 -1.99 -14.98 -7.51
CA GLU A 68 -1.29 -13.95 -8.32
C GLU A 68 -0.53 -12.92 -7.47
N ASP A 69 -1.03 -12.61 -6.27
CA ASP A 69 -0.44 -11.70 -5.27
C ASP A 69 0.91 -12.15 -4.67
N MET A 70 1.25 -13.43 -4.79
CA MET A 70 2.50 -14.02 -4.29
C MET A 70 3.63 -13.95 -5.35
N GLN A 71 3.35 -13.36 -6.51
CA GLN A 71 4.34 -12.97 -7.53
C GLN A 71 4.65 -11.48 -7.37
N GLY A 72 5.89 -11.05 -7.61
CA GLY A 72 6.29 -9.64 -7.46
C GLY A 72 5.42 -8.66 -8.26
N LEU A 73 5.02 -9.02 -9.48
CA LEU A 73 4.08 -8.20 -10.27
C LEU A 73 2.68 -8.12 -9.66
N GLY A 74 2.14 -9.23 -9.14
CA GLY A 74 0.83 -9.24 -8.52
C GLY A 74 0.81 -8.39 -7.25
N HIS A 75 1.89 -8.47 -6.46
CA HIS A 75 2.09 -7.62 -5.30
C HIS A 75 2.11 -6.13 -5.68
N ALA A 76 2.92 -5.73 -6.66
CA ALA A 76 2.95 -4.33 -7.13
C ALA A 76 1.57 -3.83 -7.60
N ILE A 77 0.79 -4.68 -8.28
CA ILE A 77 -0.59 -4.35 -8.70
C ILE A 77 -1.52 -4.19 -7.49
N ASN A 78 -1.41 -5.05 -6.49
CA ASN A 78 -2.24 -4.97 -5.30
C ASN A 78 -1.86 -3.79 -4.40
N THR A 79 -0.57 -3.51 -4.22
CA THR A 79 -0.07 -2.29 -3.58
C THR A 79 -0.61 -1.06 -4.32
N TYR A 80 -0.60 -1.04 -5.65
CA TYR A 80 -1.22 0.04 -6.44
C TYR A 80 -2.72 0.21 -6.16
N ARG A 81 -3.49 -0.89 -6.11
CA ARG A 81 -4.93 -0.84 -5.79
C ARG A 81 -5.17 -0.31 -4.38
N THR A 82 -4.36 -0.72 -3.42
CA THR A 82 -4.41 -0.21 -2.04
C THR A 82 -4.05 1.28 -2.00
N THR A 83 -3.03 1.72 -2.74
CA THR A 83 -2.70 3.14 -2.90
C THR A 83 -3.86 3.92 -3.47
N VAL A 84 -4.53 3.44 -4.52
CA VAL A 84 -5.69 4.14 -5.11
C VAL A 84 -6.78 4.35 -4.05
N ARG A 85 -7.17 3.29 -3.34
CA ARG A 85 -8.20 3.36 -2.27
C ARG A 85 -7.79 4.27 -1.12
N ALA A 86 -6.52 4.23 -0.71
CA ALA A 86 -6.00 5.01 0.41
C ALA A 86 -5.89 6.51 0.04
N THR A 87 -5.27 6.80 -1.11
CA THR A 87 -5.03 8.17 -1.58
C THR A 87 -6.30 8.91 -1.96
N GLU A 88 -7.34 8.22 -2.43
CA GLU A 88 -8.63 8.87 -2.75
C GLU A 88 -9.21 9.61 -1.54
N LYS A 89 -9.11 9.01 -0.35
CA LYS A 89 -9.64 9.59 0.89
C LYS A 89 -8.81 10.77 1.35
N GLU A 90 -7.50 10.60 1.40
CA GLU A 90 -6.57 11.64 1.87
C GLU A 90 -6.50 12.83 0.88
N TYR A 91 -6.72 12.58 -0.42
CA TYR A 91 -6.90 13.64 -1.40
C TYR A 91 -8.16 14.48 -1.13
N ILE A 92 -9.29 13.85 -0.81
CA ILE A 92 -10.54 14.54 -0.47
C ILE A 92 -10.36 15.43 0.77
N GLU A 93 -9.54 15.02 1.72
CA GLU A 93 -9.24 15.77 2.94
C GLU A 93 -8.12 16.81 2.78
N GLY A 94 -7.50 16.88 1.61
CA GLY A 94 -6.46 17.85 1.28
C GLY A 94 -5.09 17.55 1.86
N LEU A 95 -4.85 16.30 2.31
CA LEU A 95 -3.53 15.88 2.80
C LEU A 95 -2.50 15.76 1.67
N PHE A 96 -2.95 15.36 0.49
CA PHE A 96 -2.12 15.25 -0.71
C PHE A 96 -2.72 16.01 -1.89
N ASP A 97 -1.87 16.61 -2.71
CA ASP A 97 -2.27 17.15 -4.01
C ASP A 97 -2.27 16.08 -5.11
N THR A 98 -2.67 16.45 -6.33
CA THR A 98 -2.75 15.52 -7.47
C THR A 98 -1.40 14.97 -7.90
N GLU A 99 -0.31 15.72 -7.72
CA GLU A 99 1.04 15.27 -8.06
C GLU A 99 1.51 14.24 -7.03
N GLN A 100 1.37 14.53 -5.75
CA GLN A 100 1.74 13.61 -4.66
C GLN A 100 0.96 12.30 -4.74
N VAL A 101 -0.34 12.36 -5.08
CA VAL A 101 -1.15 11.16 -5.33
C VAL A 101 -0.60 10.34 -6.51
N ALA A 102 -0.19 10.99 -7.60
CA ALA A 102 0.40 10.31 -8.75
C ALA A 102 1.76 9.68 -8.38
N GLU A 103 2.58 10.37 -7.58
CA GLU A 103 3.87 9.86 -7.10
C GLU A 103 3.73 8.64 -6.19
N LEU A 104 2.79 8.66 -5.24
CA LEU A 104 2.49 7.50 -4.39
C LEU A 104 2.03 6.30 -5.22
N ARG A 105 1.25 6.54 -6.28
CA ARG A 105 0.80 5.50 -7.21
C ARG A 105 1.93 4.96 -8.07
N ILE A 106 2.85 5.81 -8.50
CA ILE A 106 4.07 5.39 -9.19
C ILE A 106 4.93 4.54 -8.24
N ALA A 107 5.18 5.02 -7.01
CA ALA A 107 5.94 4.29 -6.00
C ALA A 107 5.39 2.88 -5.78
N ALA A 108 4.07 2.74 -5.64
CA ALA A 108 3.41 1.44 -5.49
C ALA A 108 3.71 0.44 -6.61
N ILE A 109 3.84 0.94 -7.84
CA ILE A 109 4.10 0.12 -9.00
C ILE A 109 5.57 -0.33 -9.08
N ILE A 110 6.50 0.51 -8.63
CA ILE A 110 7.94 0.32 -8.84
C ILE A 110 8.69 -0.09 -7.58
N HIS A 111 8.05 -0.14 -6.41
CA HIS A 111 8.74 -0.27 -5.12
C HIS A 111 9.67 -1.49 -5.02
N ASP A 112 9.28 -2.61 -5.63
CA ASP A 112 10.08 -3.85 -5.64
C ASP A 112 10.88 -4.05 -6.93
N ILE A 113 10.96 -3.06 -7.82
CA ILE A 113 11.64 -3.25 -9.10
C ILE A 113 13.15 -3.55 -8.94
N GLY A 114 13.74 -3.05 -7.84
CA GLY A 114 15.11 -3.37 -7.46
C GLY A 114 15.33 -4.85 -7.13
N GLU A 115 14.28 -5.55 -6.69
CA GLU A 115 14.33 -6.96 -6.30
C GLU A 115 14.45 -7.89 -7.50
N ILE A 116 14.19 -7.42 -8.73
CA ILE A 116 14.48 -8.20 -9.96
C ILE A 116 15.95 -8.62 -10.02
N GLY A 117 16.87 -7.77 -9.55
CA GLY A 117 18.31 -8.04 -9.59
C GLY A 117 18.84 -8.88 -8.44
N VAL A 118 18.13 -8.92 -7.31
CA VAL A 118 18.65 -9.40 -6.01
C VAL A 118 17.80 -10.55 -5.44
N GLY A 119 16.50 -10.61 -5.79
CA GLY A 119 15.47 -11.43 -5.14
C GLY A 119 14.93 -10.77 -3.87
N ASP A 120 13.66 -11.06 -3.50
CA ASP A 120 13.12 -10.65 -2.20
C ASP A 120 13.73 -11.54 -1.11
N ILE A 121 14.57 -10.93 -0.28
CA ILE A 121 15.22 -11.60 0.84
C ILE A 121 14.33 -11.41 2.07
N THR A 122 13.93 -12.51 2.71
CA THR A 122 13.12 -12.51 3.95
C THR A 122 13.59 -11.43 4.92
N TYR A 123 12.65 -10.72 5.55
CA TYR A 123 12.93 -9.61 6.47
C TYR A 123 13.99 -9.92 7.54
N SER A 124 14.08 -11.17 8.01
CA SER A 124 15.08 -11.64 8.98
C SER A 124 16.51 -11.71 8.45
N LEU A 125 16.70 -11.71 7.13
CA LEU A 125 17.98 -11.78 6.43
C LEU A 125 18.29 -10.51 5.62
N LYS A 126 17.32 -9.60 5.46
CA LYS A 126 17.50 -8.31 4.78
C LYS A 126 18.44 -7.44 5.62
N ASN A 127 19.47 -6.89 4.97
CA ASN A 127 20.46 -6.02 5.61
C ASN A 127 20.75 -4.82 4.70
N ALA A 128 21.48 -3.84 5.21
CA ALA A 128 21.76 -2.60 4.47
C ALA A 128 22.45 -2.81 3.11
N THR A 129 23.18 -3.93 2.94
CA THR A 129 23.81 -4.29 1.67
C THR A 129 22.76 -4.67 0.63
N HIS A 130 21.72 -5.43 1.02
CA HIS A 130 20.63 -5.82 0.11
C HIS A 130 19.84 -4.60 -0.38
N GLU A 131 19.46 -3.69 0.52
CA GLU A 131 18.79 -2.43 0.14
C GLU A 131 19.65 -1.57 -0.79
N SER A 132 20.97 -1.52 -0.55
CA SER A 132 21.90 -0.80 -1.41
C SER A 132 22.00 -1.43 -2.80
N MET A 133 21.98 -2.77 -2.88
CA MET A 133 21.98 -3.52 -4.13
C MET A 133 20.68 -3.31 -4.93
N GLU A 134 19.52 -3.33 -4.29
CA GLU A 134 18.22 -3.05 -4.92
C GLU A 134 18.19 -1.64 -5.52
N LYS A 135 18.69 -0.64 -4.77
CA LYS A 135 18.82 0.75 -5.23
C LYS A 135 19.74 0.88 -6.44
N GLU A 136 20.93 0.28 -6.37
CA GLU A 136 21.89 0.36 -7.47
C GLU A 136 21.42 -0.41 -8.70
N TYR A 137 20.71 -1.54 -8.52
CA TYR A 137 20.12 -2.28 -9.62
C TYR A 137 19.13 -1.41 -10.40
N PHE A 138 18.16 -0.79 -9.71
CA PHE A 138 17.17 0.02 -10.42
C PHE A 138 17.81 1.21 -11.13
N LYS A 139 18.73 1.90 -10.46
CA LYS A 139 19.48 3.03 -11.01
C LYS A 139 20.26 2.67 -12.28
N SER A 140 20.96 1.52 -12.27
CA SER A 140 21.79 1.09 -13.41
C SER A 140 20.98 0.51 -14.57
N HIS A 141 19.71 0.10 -14.34
CA HIS A 141 18.89 -0.55 -15.36
C HIS A 141 17.66 0.25 -15.80
N ILE A 142 17.42 1.45 -15.24
CA ILE A 142 16.22 2.24 -15.52
C ILE A 142 15.98 2.50 -17.01
N GLU A 143 17.03 2.72 -17.80
CA GLU A 143 16.92 2.92 -19.25
C GLU A 143 16.46 1.65 -19.98
N ARG A 144 16.94 0.48 -19.57
CA ARG A 144 16.52 -0.82 -20.11
C ARG A 144 15.11 -1.18 -19.68
N LEU A 145 14.76 -0.92 -18.42
CA LEU A 145 13.45 -1.25 -17.86
C LEU A 145 12.36 -0.32 -18.41
N PHE A 146 12.71 0.95 -18.66
CA PHE A 146 11.80 1.98 -19.17
C PHE A 146 12.39 2.71 -20.41
N PRO A 147 12.51 2.00 -21.56
CA PRO A 147 13.15 2.54 -22.76
C PRO A 147 12.35 3.66 -23.41
N ASP A 148 11.03 3.70 -23.19
CA ASP A 148 10.12 4.68 -23.81
C ASP A 148 9.98 5.99 -23.01
N LEU A 149 10.53 6.05 -21.79
CA LEU A 149 10.51 7.27 -20.97
C LEU A 149 11.61 8.24 -21.40
N SER A 150 11.31 9.54 -21.38
CA SER A 150 12.34 10.57 -21.54
C SER A 150 13.30 10.61 -20.35
N ASP A 151 14.47 11.23 -20.51
CA ASP A 151 15.45 11.36 -19.42
C ASP A 151 14.89 12.11 -18.21
N ALA A 152 14.02 13.10 -18.43
CA ALA A 152 13.33 13.81 -17.35
C ALA A 152 12.39 12.88 -16.58
N GLN A 153 11.60 12.08 -17.31
CA GLN A 153 10.70 11.08 -16.72
C GLN A 153 11.45 9.99 -15.97
N ARG A 154 12.59 9.51 -16.47
CA ARG A 154 13.43 8.53 -15.76
C ARG A 154 14.04 9.13 -14.49
N LYS A 155 14.49 10.39 -14.52
CA LYS A 155 14.97 11.09 -13.32
C LYS A 155 13.87 11.20 -12.27
N ASP A 156 12.66 11.55 -12.67
CA ASP A 156 11.51 11.60 -11.79
C ASP A 156 11.15 10.24 -11.21
N LEU A 157 11.18 9.19 -12.04
CA LEU A 157 10.90 7.83 -11.62
C LEU A 157 11.93 7.34 -10.58
N LEU A 158 13.22 7.61 -10.83
CA LEU A 158 14.29 7.29 -9.90
C LEU A 158 14.14 8.07 -8.58
N ARG A 159 13.80 9.35 -8.66
CA ARG A 159 13.53 10.17 -7.48
C ARG A 159 12.38 9.59 -6.64
N ILE A 160 11.24 9.28 -7.27
CA ILE A 160 10.09 8.67 -6.60
C ILE A 160 10.47 7.35 -5.92
N TYR A 161 11.24 6.50 -6.61
CA TYR A 161 11.73 5.26 -6.03
C TYR A 161 12.61 5.49 -4.79
N LEU A 162 13.59 6.39 -4.88
CA LEU A 162 14.55 6.62 -3.79
C LEU A 162 13.93 7.36 -2.60
N ASP A 163 13.09 8.36 -2.87
CA ASP A 163 12.55 9.26 -1.84
C ASP A 163 11.28 8.70 -1.19
N ILE A 164 10.47 7.95 -1.93
CA ILE A 164 9.16 7.46 -1.44
C ILE A 164 9.22 5.96 -1.17
N ALA A 165 9.52 5.13 -2.19
CA ALA A 165 9.48 3.68 -2.03
C ALA A 165 10.60 3.16 -1.11
N GLN A 166 11.78 3.76 -1.21
CA GLN A 166 12.98 3.37 -0.46
C GLN A 166 13.45 4.45 0.53
N GLY A 167 12.56 5.40 0.81
CA GLY A 167 12.81 6.60 1.60
C GLY A 167 12.77 6.38 3.10
N ASP A 168 13.28 7.36 3.85
CA ASP A 168 13.26 7.35 5.30
C ASP A 168 11.87 7.78 5.83
N ARG A 169 11.04 6.79 6.19
CA ARG A 169 9.69 6.99 6.75
C ARG A 169 9.66 7.82 8.04
N GLU A 170 10.76 7.99 8.75
CA GLU A 170 10.80 8.85 9.93
C GLU A 170 10.91 10.33 9.54
N LYS A 171 11.46 10.63 8.36
CA LYS A 171 11.74 12.00 7.90
C LYS A 171 10.81 12.50 6.80
N ASP A 172 10.34 11.62 5.94
CA ASP A 172 9.52 11.98 4.78
C ASP A 172 8.06 11.53 4.97
N PRO A 173 7.08 12.47 4.97
CA PRO A 173 5.66 12.14 5.09
C PRO A 173 5.11 11.25 3.97
N GLN A 174 5.57 11.41 2.72
CA GLN A 174 5.15 10.56 1.59
C GLN A 174 5.76 9.16 1.73
N ALA A 175 7.02 9.04 2.15
CA ALA A 175 7.62 7.73 2.44
C ALA A 175 6.92 7.02 3.62
N ARG A 176 6.56 7.78 4.67
CA ARG A 176 5.79 7.24 5.80
C ARG A 176 4.42 6.75 5.37
N TYR A 177 3.71 7.55 4.57
CA TYR A 177 2.41 7.19 4.04
C TYR A 177 2.50 5.99 3.09
N PHE A 178 3.54 5.92 2.26
CA PHE A 178 3.77 4.76 1.41
C PHE A 178 4.06 3.50 2.23
N SER A 179 4.88 3.59 3.28
CA SER A 179 5.11 2.47 4.19
C SER A 179 3.81 2.00 4.87
N MET A 180 2.89 2.92 5.20
CA MET A 180 1.56 2.54 5.68
C MET A 180 0.77 1.73 4.64
N ILE A 181 0.82 2.12 3.36
CA ILE A 181 0.14 1.39 2.27
C ILE A 181 0.67 -0.05 2.17
N GLU A 182 1.99 -0.25 2.18
CA GLU A 182 2.59 -1.59 2.11
C GLU A 182 2.12 -2.45 3.28
N ARG A 183 2.08 -1.88 4.48
CA ARG A 183 1.65 -2.59 5.70
C ARG A 183 0.18 -2.97 5.67
N ILE A 184 -0.67 -2.12 5.09
CA ILE A 184 -2.07 -2.47 4.83
C ILE A 184 -2.12 -3.68 3.88
N GLY A 185 -1.34 -3.67 2.80
CA GLY A 185 -1.24 -4.79 1.87
C GLY A 185 -0.83 -6.10 2.57
N TYR A 186 0.22 -6.07 3.40
CA TYR A 186 0.65 -7.22 4.20
C TYR A 186 -0.46 -7.77 5.09
N LEU A 187 -1.22 -6.88 5.74
CA LEU A 187 -2.31 -7.27 6.61
C LEU A 187 -3.51 -7.85 5.82
N GLU A 188 -3.86 -7.25 4.68
CA GLU A 188 -4.90 -7.74 3.77
C GLU A 188 -4.57 -9.16 3.28
N THR A 189 -3.33 -9.39 2.83
CA THR A 189 -2.87 -10.73 2.42
C THR A 189 -2.98 -11.74 3.56
N ALA A 190 -2.55 -11.38 4.78
CA ALA A 190 -2.64 -12.28 5.94
C ALA A 190 -4.09 -12.63 6.31
N VAL A 191 -4.99 -11.64 6.30
CA VAL A 191 -6.42 -11.83 6.58
C VAL A 191 -7.06 -12.73 5.53
N ASP A 192 -6.76 -12.52 4.25
CA ASP A 192 -7.33 -13.33 3.17
C ASP A 192 -6.82 -14.77 3.20
N LEU A 193 -5.55 -15.00 3.55
CA LEU A 193 -5.01 -16.34 3.78
C LEU A 193 -5.69 -17.02 4.97
N PHE A 194 -5.86 -16.30 6.08
CA PHE A 194 -6.55 -16.78 7.28
C PHE A 194 -7.98 -17.25 6.96
N ARG A 195 -8.74 -16.43 6.22
CA ARG A 195 -10.13 -16.75 5.82
C ARG A 195 -10.23 -18.03 5.00
N LYS A 196 -9.26 -18.31 4.12
CA LYS A 196 -9.29 -19.46 3.21
C LYS A 196 -8.97 -20.78 3.90
N LYS A 197 -8.03 -20.80 4.85
CA LYS A 197 -7.55 -22.05 5.45
C LYS A 197 -7.24 -21.95 6.95
N PRO A 198 -8.17 -21.57 7.84
CA PRO A 198 -7.92 -21.21 9.26
C PRO A 198 -7.41 -22.33 10.19
N SER A 199 -7.00 -23.49 9.69
CA SER A 199 -6.45 -24.60 10.49
C SER A 199 -5.09 -25.15 10.03
N ASP A 200 -4.62 -24.80 8.83
CA ASP A 200 -3.31 -25.20 8.29
C ASP A 200 -2.15 -24.60 9.15
N ILE A 201 -0.94 -25.16 9.14
CA ILE A 201 0.17 -24.74 10.03
C ILE A 201 1.01 -23.60 9.44
N ASP A 202 1.10 -23.54 8.11
CA ASP A 202 1.98 -22.63 7.40
C ASP A 202 1.52 -21.17 7.52
N TRP A 203 0.22 -20.91 7.38
CA TRP A 203 -0.31 -19.57 7.60
C TRP A 203 -0.39 -19.20 9.09
N ARG A 204 -0.27 -20.14 10.05
CA ARG A 204 -0.15 -19.76 11.48
C ARG A 204 1.11 -18.95 11.70
N ASN A 205 2.20 -19.36 11.04
CA ASN A 205 3.47 -18.66 11.08
C ASN A 205 3.35 -17.29 10.39
N ILE A 206 2.65 -17.21 9.26
CA ILE A 206 2.42 -15.94 8.54
C ILE A 206 1.56 -14.97 9.38
N VAL A 207 0.43 -15.45 9.93
CA VAL A 207 -0.49 -14.64 10.73
C VAL A 207 0.16 -14.17 12.03
N GLY A 208 0.86 -15.06 12.73
CA GLY A 208 1.69 -14.69 13.87
C GLY A 208 2.69 -13.61 13.47
N ASN A 209 3.52 -13.88 12.46
CA ASN A 209 4.56 -12.94 12.01
C ASN A 209 3.99 -11.56 11.61
N VAL A 210 2.86 -11.53 10.91
CA VAL A 210 2.20 -10.28 10.52
C VAL A 210 1.65 -9.54 11.73
N LEU A 211 0.94 -10.21 12.64
CA LEU A 211 0.47 -9.56 13.86
C LEU A 211 1.65 -9.04 14.70
N PHE A 212 2.69 -9.84 14.95
CA PHE A 212 3.81 -9.43 15.80
C PHE A 212 4.71 -8.35 15.16
N ASN A 213 4.91 -8.36 13.84
CA ASN A 213 5.77 -7.37 13.21
C ASN A 213 5.05 -6.07 12.85
N GLN A 214 3.76 -6.13 12.50
CA GLN A 214 3.04 -4.96 11.99
C GLN A 214 2.37 -4.13 13.09
N GLY A 215 2.01 -4.74 14.23
CA GLY A 215 1.28 -4.06 15.31
C GLY A 215 1.95 -2.77 15.79
N LYS A 216 3.25 -2.82 16.09
CA LYS A 216 4.04 -1.64 16.51
C LYS A 216 4.04 -0.47 15.52
N HIS A 217 3.84 -0.77 14.24
CA HIS A 217 3.76 0.27 13.21
C HIS A 217 2.35 0.85 13.15
N PHE A 218 1.34 -0.01 13.23
CA PHE A 218 -0.05 0.46 13.21
C PHE A 218 -0.44 1.30 14.42
N ASP A 219 0.21 1.13 15.58
CA ASP A 219 -0.11 1.89 16.79
C ASP A 219 -0.15 3.41 16.59
N TYR A 220 0.84 3.96 15.86
CA TYR A 220 0.87 5.38 15.52
C TYR A 220 0.23 5.69 14.17
N LEU A 221 0.30 4.77 13.19
CA LEU A 221 -0.25 5.02 11.85
C LEU A 221 -1.78 5.19 11.86
N VAL A 222 -2.48 4.49 12.77
CA VAL A 222 -3.93 4.68 12.93
C VAL A 222 -4.29 6.00 13.61
N ASP A 223 -3.36 6.68 14.25
CA ASP A 223 -3.59 8.03 14.77
C ASP A 223 -3.31 9.07 13.67
N ASP A 224 -2.25 8.87 12.89
CA ASP A 224 -1.81 9.80 11.85
C ASP A 224 -2.68 9.77 10.57
N TYR A 225 -3.19 8.59 10.17
CA TYR A 225 -3.82 8.42 8.85
C TYR A 225 -5.21 7.79 8.92
N ARG A 226 -6.17 8.43 8.24
CA ARG A 226 -7.54 7.92 8.15
C ARG A 226 -7.59 6.64 7.33
N ALA A 227 -6.80 6.56 6.26
CA ALA A 227 -6.69 5.35 5.44
C ALA A 227 -6.33 4.10 6.28
N ALA A 228 -5.39 4.23 7.23
CA ALA A 228 -5.03 3.14 8.14
C ALA A 228 -6.22 2.72 9.03
N ARG A 229 -6.88 3.69 9.69
CA ARG A 229 -8.05 3.41 10.56
C ARG A 229 -9.14 2.65 9.82
N GLU A 230 -9.47 3.09 8.61
CA GLU A 230 -10.53 2.45 7.83
C GLU A 230 -10.14 1.08 7.31
N ALA A 231 -8.88 0.87 6.93
CA ALA A 231 -8.38 -0.44 6.56
C ALA A 231 -8.52 -1.43 7.73
N ILE A 232 -8.04 -1.05 8.93
CA ILE A 232 -8.18 -1.87 10.14
C ILE A 232 -9.66 -2.13 10.47
N ARG A 233 -10.50 -1.09 10.47
CA ARG A 233 -11.95 -1.24 10.69
C ARG A 233 -12.57 -2.29 9.76
N SER A 234 -12.22 -2.25 8.47
CA SER A 234 -12.79 -3.18 7.48
C SER A 234 -12.38 -4.65 7.70
N MET A 235 -11.27 -4.89 8.40
CA MET A 235 -10.73 -6.22 8.70
C MET A 235 -10.91 -6.62 10.17
N LYS A 236 -11.54 -5.78 10.99
CA LYS A 236 -11.58 -5.89 12.44
C LYS A 236 -12.00 -7.27 12.94
N GLU A 237 -13.11 -7.79 12.42
CA GLU A 237 -13.63 -9.09 12.85
C GLU A 237 -12.66 -10.25 12.56
N ASP A 238 -11.91 -10.18 11.46
CA ASP A 238 -10.96 -11.22 11.11
C ASP A 238 -9.65 -11.08 11.87
N ILE A 239 -9.18 -9.86 12.12
CA ILE A 239 -8.05 -9.61 13.02
C ILE A 239 -8.38 -10.12 14.43
N GLU A 240 -9.59 -9.89 14.94
CA GLU A 240 -10.03 -10.45 16.22
C GLU A 240 -10.05 -11.98 16.24
N LYS A 241 -10.47 -12.64 15.15
CA LYS A 241 -10.39 -14.10 15.03
C LYS A 241 -8.95 -14.59 14.99
N MET A 242 -8.07 -13.88 14.28
CA MET A 242 -6.64 -14.18 14.20
C MET A 242 -5.98 -14.06 15.58
N LEU A 243 -6.27 -13.01 16.35
CA LEU A 243 -5.78 -12.84 17.72
C LEU A 243 -6.24 -13.98 18.64
N LYS A 244 -7.55 -14.29 18.64
CA LYS A 244 -8.10 -15.42 19.42
C LYS A 244 -7.48 -16.75 18.99
N PHE A 245 -7.15 -16.90 17.72
CA PHE A 245 -6.47 -18.10 17.22
C PHE A 245 -5.05 -18.20 17.78
N VAL A 246 -4.27 -17.11 17.72
CA VAL A 246 -2.92 -17.05 18.26
C VAL A 246 -2.91 -17.36 19.76
N GLU A 247 -3.79 -16.71 20.54
CA GLU A 247 -3.95 -16.93 21.98
C GLU A 247 -4.19 -18.41 22.31
N ARG A 248 -5.03 -19.10 21.53
CA ARG A 248 -5.39 -20.50 21.79
C ARG A 248 -4.35 -21.53 21.34
N ASN A 249 -3.52 -21.20 20.36
CA ASN A 249 -2.69 -22.17 19.65
C ASN A 249 -1.19 -21.91 19.78
N MET A 250 -0.79 -20.78 20.34
CA MET A 250 0.61 -20.39 20.50
C MET A 250 0.87 -20.05 21.97
N GLU A 251 1.04 -21.08 22.81
CA GLU A 251 1.19 -20.99 24.28
C GLU A 251 2.29 -20.02 24.77
N HIS A 252 3.26 -19.67 23.92
CA HIS A 252 4.34 -18.72 24.22
C HIS A 252 4.03 -17.27 23.85
N LEU A 253 2.85 -16.99 23.29
CA LEU A 253 2.48 -15.69 22.71
C LEU A 253 1.15 -15.13 23.23
N GLU A 254 0.43 -15.88 24.07
CA GLU A 254 -0.86 -15.44 24.64
C GLU A 254 -0.72 -14.17 25.49
N ASP A 255 0.38 -14.04 26.24
CA ASP A 255 0.73 -12.85 27.03
C ASP A 255 1.65 -11.87 26.28
N SER A 256 1.76 -12.00 24.96
CA SER A 256 2.63 -11.10 24.19
C SER A 256 2.11 -9.65 24.27
N PRO A 257 2.99 -8.66 24.54
CA PRO A 257 2.62 -7.24 24.50
C PRO A 257 1.99 -6.84 23.16
N ASP A 258 2.29 -7.55 22.08
CA ASP A 258 1.73 -7.31 20.75
C ASP A 258 0.23 -7.65 20.65
N VAL A 259 -0.25 -8.66 21.38
CA VAL A 259 -1.70 -8.99 21.42
C VAL A 259 -2.47 -7.86 22.09
N GLY A 260 -1.94 -7.35 23.22
CA GLY A 260 -2.50 -6.18 23.89
C GLY A 260 -2.48 -4.92 23.01
N LEU A 261 -1.39 -4.73 22.25
CA LEU A 261 -1.26 -3.63 21.31
C LEU A 261 -2.32 -3.69 20.20
N TRP A 262 -2.55 -4.85 19.60
CA TRP A 262 -3.59 -4.99 18.59
C TRP A 262 -4.99 -4.72 19.13
N ARG A 263 -5.30 -5.15 20.36
CA ARG A 263 -6.59 -4.82 20.97
C ARG A 263 -6.77 -3.29 21.09
N SER A 264 -5.75 -2.58 21.55
CA SER A 264 -5.73 -1.11 21.58
C SER A 264 -5.94 -0.49 20.18
N ILE A 265 -5.25 -1.00 19.16
CA ILE A 265 -5.41 -0.55 17.77
C ILE A 265 -6.86 -0.75 17.27
N LEU A 266 -7.47 -1.90 17.58
CA LEU A 266 -8.85 -2.21 17.18
C LEU A 266 -9.88 -1.33 17.90
N GLU A 267 -9.58 -0.87 19.12
CA GLU A 267 -10.40 0.10 19.86
C GLU A 267 -10.34 1.50 19.23
N LYS A 268 -9.17 1.92 18.74
CA LYS A 268 -8.99 3.17 17.97
C LYS A 268 -9.70 3.15 16.62
N CYS A 269 -10.07 1.97 16.13
CA CYS A 269 -10.73 1.75 14.84
C CYS A 269 -12.18 1.22 15.04
N PRO A 270 -13.10 2.02 15.62
CA PRO A 270 -14.48 1.59 15.89
C PRO A 270 -15.27 1.37 14.62
#